data_AF-A0A514EFY7-F1
#
_entry.id   AF-A0A514EFY7-F1
#
_cell.length_a   1.000
_cell.length_b   1.000
_cell.length_c   1.000
_cell.angle_alpha   90.00
_cell.angle_beta   90.00
_cell.angle_gamma   90.00
#
_symmetry.space_group_name_H-M   'P 1'
#
loop_
_entity.id
_entity.type
_entity.pdbx_description
1 polymer ?
#
loop_
_entity_poly.entity_id
_entity_poly.type
_entity_poly.pdbx_seq_one_letter_code
_entity_poly.pdbx_strand_id
1 'polypeptide(L)'
;MQAAPIAHASTATYAQRIAFVSEIAGRLHTYGTTAQRLEAAVVALSQQLDLDCEPWSNPTGVILSFSDPTKAIGSSDITRVVRLAPGDNDLHKLSVADSIADDVASGRMSVAQGHTALRQLDRPPGRRWKAMQVLGFGLAALGVAGLWRLPWLDIATATAIGLLIGALTQLTDTRPAAKEASEALAALLAGIVAALVATFVAPLNLNSVIIASLVVLLPGMALTNAVNELTSQHWVSGVARFAGAVTTILKLTVGAVIAVTLAQLLGLQPLVHASRPQAVWVEWSSLLVAAYAFALLFKANGRDYPWVMAASVAGYAIARFAGEAWGSPVGIFLSAMSLTAAGNLFGRLVHRPGALIRLPGIIMLVPGSASLRGLLTMVQQHDVSGGQSALLAVTNIVMALVAGLLFGNLLVPARKNL
;
A
#
# COMPACT_ATOMS: atom_id res chain seq x y z
N MET A 1 27.98 -29.57 -23.59
CA MET A 1 26.61 -29.69 -24.11
C MET A 1 26.01 -28.29 -24.15
N GLN A 2 26.03 -27.65 -25.33
CA GLN A 2 25.38 -26.37 -25.57
C GLN A 2 23.87 -26.61 -25.62
N ALA A 3 23.13 -25.99 -24.71
CA ALA A 3 21.67 -25.96 -24.78
C ALA A 3 21.26 -25.08 -25.96
N ALA A 4 20.49 -25.64 -26.90
CA ALA A 4 19.93 -24.91 -28.03
C ALA A 4 18.99 -23.79 -27.53
N PRO A 5 18.99 -22.60 -28.14
CA PRO A 5 18.00 -21.59 -27.84
C PRO A 5 16.64 -22.08 -28.32
N ILE A 6 15.70 -22.24 -27.39
CA ILE A 6 14.33 -22.63 -27.69
C ILE A 6 13.64 -21.43 -28.38
N ALA A 7 13.49 -21.51 -29.71
CA ALA A 7 12.76 -20.54 -30.51
C ALA A 7 11.24 -20.70 -30.29
N HIS A 8 10.67 -19.98 -29.31
CA HIS A 8 9.22 -20.01 -29.05
C HIS A 8 8.50 -18.64 -29.11
N ALA A 9 9.22 -17.54 -29.31
CA ALA A 9 8.58 -16.23 -29.51
C ALA A 9 7.91 -16.10 -30.89
N SER A 10 8.35 -16.84 -31.92
CA SER A 10 7.97 -16.60 -33.32
C SER A 10 6.64 -17.21 -33.78
N THR A 11 5.91 -17.94 -32.92
CA THR A 11 4.63 -18.61 -33.31
C THR A 11 3.37 -17.88 -32.84
N ALA A 12 3.48 -16.88 -31.96
CA ALA A 12 2.31 -16.15 -31.47
C ALA A 12 1.86 -15.09 -32.49
N THR A 13 0.56 -15.05 -32.81
CA THR A 13 -0.01 -14.06 -33.72
C THR A 13 0.05 -12.66 -33.12
N TYR A 14 0.03 -11.61 -33.96
CA TYR A 14 -0.02 -10.20 -33.52
C TYR A 14 -1.09 -9.97 -32.44
N ALA A 15 -2.29 -10.49 -32.68
CA ALA A 15 -3.40 -10.40 -31.73
C ALA A 15 -3.13 -11.13 -30.39
N GLN A 16 -2.44 -12.28 -30.40
CA GLN A 16 -2.08 -13.01 -29.18
C GLN A 16 -1.02 -12.27 -28.37
N ARG A 17 0.00 -11.71 -29.02
CA ARG A 17 1.04 -10.91 -28.35
C ARG A 17 0.44 -9.67 -27.71
N ILE A 18 -0.39 -8.94 -28.46
CA ILE A 18 -1.19 -7.83 -27.96
C ILE A 18 -2.00 -8.31 -26.75
N ALA A 19 -2.84 -9.35 -26.87
CA ALA A 19 -3.68 -9.87 -25.80
C ALA A 19 -2.92 -10.12 -24.50
N PHE A 20 -1.74 -10.73 -24.58
CA PHE A 20 -0.88 -11.00 -23.44
C PHE A 20 -0.36 -9.71 -22.78
N VAL A 21 0.15 -8.75 -23.56
CA VAL A 21 0.63 -7.48 -23.01
C VAL A 21 -0.47 -6.74 -22.26
N SER A 22 -1.69 -6.66 -22.80
CA SER A 22 -2.78 -5.97 -22.08
C SER A 22 -3.27 -6.74 -20.86
N GLU A 23 -3.16 -8.06 -20.84
CA GLU A 23 -3.46 -8.83 -19.64
C GLU A 23 -2.43 -8.57 -18.55
N ILE A 24 -1.13 -8.55 -18.89
CA ILE A 24 -0.07 -8.16 -17.96
C ILE A 24 -0.32 -6.74 -17.43
N ALA A 25 -0.62 -5.78 -18.31
CA ALA A 25 -0.93 -4.41 -17.92
C ALA A 25 -2.10 -4.34 -16.92
N GLY A 26 -3.20 -5.05 -17.20
CA GLY A 26 -4.36 -5.09 -16.32
C GLY A 26 -4.08 -5.76 -14.97
N ARG A 27 -3.23 -6.79 -14.94
CA ARG A 27 -2.84 -7.48 -13.70
C ARG A 27 -1.87 -6.67 -12.87
N LEU A 28 -0.82 -6.09 -13.48
CA LEU A 28 0.11 -5.21 -12.79
C LEU A 28 -0.62 -4.02 -12.17
N HIS A 29 -1.59 -3.44 -12.89
CA HIS A 29 -2.49 -2.41 -12.37
C HIS A 29 -3.25 -2.89 -11.13
N THR A 30 -3.94 -4.03 -11.23
CA THR A 30 -4.77 -4.60 -10.17
C THR A 30 -3.96 -5.04 -8.94
N TYR A 31 -2.67 -5.37 -9.10
CA TYR A 31 -1.77 -5.76 -8.02
C TYR A 31 -1.10 -4.57 -7.30
N GLY A 32 -1.51 -3.34 -7.63
CA GLY A 32 -1.11 -2.13 -6.89
C GLY A 32 0.19 -1.48 -7.37
N THR A 33 0.64 -1.75 -8.60
CA THR A 33 1.85 -1.11 -9.14
C THR A 33 1.65 0.41 -9.36
N THR A 34 2.74 1.17 -9.42
CA THR A 34 2.71 2.59 -9.79
C THR A 34 2.60 2.77 -11.31
N ALA A 35 1.93 3.83 -11.76
CA ALA A 35 1.76 4.17 -13.18
C ALA A 35 3.09 4.13 -13.93
N GLN A 36 4.10 4.80 -13.38
CA GLN A 36 5.47 4.81 -13.90
C GLN A 36 6.05 3.41 -14.16
N ARG A 37 5.86 2.48 -13.22
CA ARG A 37 6.42 1.13 -13.33
C ARG A 37 5.59 0.26 -14.25
N LEU A 38 4.26 0.44 -14.24
CA LEU A 38 3.37 -0.23 -15.18
C LEU A 38 3.72 0.13 -16.62
N GLU A 39 3.79 1.42 -16.92
CA GLU A 39 4.06 1.92 -18.27
C GLU A 39 5.44 1.45 -18.75
N ALA A 40 6.47 1.57 -17.91
CA ALA A 40 7.81 1.05 -18.24
C ALA A 40 7.81 -0.47 -18.49
N ALA A 41 7.11 -1.25 -17.66
CA ALA A 41 7.00 -2.71 -17.82
C ALA A 41 6.28 -3.08 -19.13
N VAL A 42 5.21 -2.37 -19.47
CA VAL A 42 4.42 -2.61 -20.69
C VAL A 42 5.24 -2.27 -21.93
N VAL A 43 5.97 -1.14 -21.93
CA VAL A 43 6.86 -0.77 -23.05
C VAL A 43 7.95 -1.83 -23.23
N ALA A 44 8.65 -2.20 -22.15
CA ALA A 44 9.73 -3.18 -22.21
C ALA A 44 9.26 -4.56 -22.69
N LEU A 45 8.10 -5.02 -22.22
CA LEU A 45 7.51 -6.28 -22.67
C LEU A 45 7.06 -6.24 -24.13
N SER A 46 6.48 -5.12 -24.56
CA SER A 46 6.02 -4.94 -25.95
C SER A 46 7.20 -5.01 -26.92
N GLN A 47 8.29 -4.31 -26.62
CA GLN A 47 9.50 -4.32 -27.44
C GLN A 47 10.11 -5.71 -27.58
N GLN A 48 10.10 -6.53 -26.51
CA GLN A 48 10.59 -7.92 -26.56
C GLN A 48 9.65 -8.88 -27.31
N LEU A 49 8.41 -8.46 -27.56
CA LEU A 49 7.41 -9.22 -28.32
C LEU A 49 7.20 -8.66 -29.74
N ASP A 50 8.14 -7.85 -30.24
CA ASP A 50 8.07 -7.19 -31.54
C ASP A 50 6.76 -6.39 -31.72
N LEU A 51 6.41 -5.60 -30.70
CA LEU A 51 5.30 -4.67 -30.68
C LEU A 51 5.79 -3.29 -30.23
N ASP A 52 5.27 -2.24 -30.84
CA ASP A 52 5.36 -0.91 -30.27
C ASP A 52 4.08 -0.64 -29.47
N CYS A 53 4.24 -0.16 -28.23
CA CYS A 53 3.12 0.17 -27.37
C CYS A 53 3.34 1.52 -26.69
N GLU A 54 2.33 2.37 -26.78
CA GLU A 54 2.21 3.62 -26.04
C GLU A 54 1.18 3.44 -24.92
N PRO A 55 1.62 3.07 -23.70
CA PRO A 55 0.71 2.91 -22.58
C PRO A 55 0.44 4.25 -21.89
N TRP A 56 -0.81 4.44 -21.48
CA TRP A 56 -1.20 5.51 -20.57
C TRP A 56 -2.07 4.93 -19.46
N SER A 57 -1.60 5.06 -18.21
CA SER A 57 -2.23 4.44 -17.06
C SER A 57 -2.72 5.47 -16.04
N ASN A 58 -3.85 5.15 -15.42
CA ASN A 58 -4.38 5.87 -14.27
C ASN A 58 -4.98 4.87 -13.26
N PRO A 59 -5.34 5.27 -12.03
CA PRO A 59 -5.81 4.35 -10.99
C PRO A 59 -7.11 3.61 -11.34
N THR A 60 -7.82 4.03 -12.37
CA THR A 60 -9.14 3.50 -12.77
C THR A 60 -9.16 2.88 -14.18
N GLY A 61 -8.00 2.76 -14.82
CA GLY A 61 -7.91 2.14 -16.14
C GLY A 61 -6.57 2.33 -16.81
N VAL A 62 -6.42 1.65 -17.94
CA VAL A 62 -5.24 1.74 -18.81
C VAL A 62 -5.71 1.87 -20.25
N ILE A 63 -5.06 2.76 -20.98
CA ILE A 63 -5.18 2.92 -22.43
C ILE A 63 -3.87 2.42 -23.04
N LEU A 64 -3.99 1.50 -24.00
CA LEU A 64 -2.85 0.84 -24.63
C LEU A 64 -3.01 0.97 -26.14
N SER A 65 -2.18 1.80 -26.77
CA SER A 65 -2.11 1.90 -28.23
C SER A 65 -0.97 1.03 -28.73
N PHE A 66 -1.28 0.08 -29.60
CA PHE A 66 -0.30 -0.83 -30.20
C PHE A 66 -0.14 -0.53 -31.68
N SER A 67 1.10 -0.61 -32.16
CA SER A 67 1.44 -0.59 -33.58
C SER A 67 2.42 -1.74 -33.91
N ASP A 68 2.44 -2.15 -35.18
CA ASP A 68 3.38 -3.17 -35.67
C ASP A 68 4.59 -2.43 -36.28
N PRO A 69 5.79 -2.53 -35.69
CA PRO A 69 6.98 -1.82 -36.19
C PRO A 69 7.36 -2.22 -37.62
N THR A 70 6.90 -3.38 -38.09
CA THR A 70 7.22 -3.92 -39.43
C THR A 70 6.29 -3.40 -40.52
N LYS A 71 5.21 -2.69 -40.16
CA LYS A 71 4.20 -2.19 -41.11
C LYS A 71 4.19 -0.67 -41.15
N ALA A 72 3.60 -0.13 -42.21
CA ALA A 72 3.42 1.32 -42.33
C ALA A 72 2.58 1.86 -41.16
N ILE A 73 2.98 3.01 -40.62
CA ILE A 73 2.28 3.72 -39.55
C ILE A 73 0.80 3.88 -39.93
N GLY A 74 -0.13 3.53 -39.03
CA GLY A 74 -1.57 3.61 -39.28
C GLY A 74 -2.20 2.39 -39.95
N SER A 75 -1.41 1.38 -40.38
CA SER A 75 -1.95 0.21 -41.09
C SER A 75 -2.35 -0.96 -40.17
N SER A 76 -1.92 -0.96 -38.90
CA SER A 76 -2.20 -2.04 -37.94
C SER A 76 -2.35 -1.56 -36.50
N ASP A 77 -2.83 -0.32 -36.32
CA ASP A 77 -2.93 0.31 -35.01
C ASP A 77 -4.14 -0.23 -34.25
N ILE A 78 -3.94 -0.66 -33.01
CA ILE A 78 -5.01 -1.15 -32.13
C ILE A 78 -4.92 -0.40 -30.81
N THR A 79 -5.92 0.42 -30.50
CA THR A 79 -6.07 1.03 -29.18
C THR A 79 -7.05 0.23 -28.34
N ARG A 80 -6.63 -0.17 -27.13
CA ARG A 80 -7.48 -0.81 -26.13
C ARG A 80 -7.65 0.09 -24.93
N VAL A 81 -8.90 0.31 -24.56
CA VAL A 81 -9.30 1.06 -23.36
C VAL A 81 -9.87 0.05 -22.36
N VAL A 82 -9.17 -0.13 -21.24
CA VAL A 82 -9.55 -1.10 -20.22
C VAL A 82 -9.87 -0.35 -18.93
N ARG A 83 -11.14 -0.37 -18.53
CA ARG A 83 -11.56 0.15 -17.22
C ARG A 83 -11.26 -0.88 -16.15
N LEU A 84 -10.55 -0.45 -15.11
CA LEU A 84 -10.12 -1.29 -14.00
C LEU A 84 -10.53 -0.64 -12.69
N ALA A 85 -10.87 -1.44 -11.68
CA ALA A 85 -11.00 -0.91 -10.33
C ALA A 85 -9.62 -0.53 -9.79
N PRO A 86 -9.51 0.42 -8.84
CA PRO A 86 -8.28 0.64 -8.10
C PRO A 86 -7.75 -0.70 -7.54
N GLY A 87 -6.49 -1.01 -7.84
CA GLY A 87 -5.85 -2.25 -7.43
C GLY A 87 -5.55 -2.32 -5.94
N ASP A 88 -5.48 -3.55 -5.41
CA ASP A 88 -5.04 -3.84 -4.04
C ASP A 88 -3.58 -4.32 -4.06
N ASN A 89 -2.82 -4.02 -3.00
CA ASN A 89 -1.44 -4.49 -2.90
C ASN A 89 -1.40 -6.02 -2.75
N ASP A 90 -0.81 -6.69 -3.74
CA ASP A 90 -0.53 -8.12 -3.70
C ASP A 90 0.91 -8.36 -4.17
N LEU A 91 1.85 -8.30 -3.22
CA LEU A 91 3.28 -8.38 -3.53
C LEU A 91 3.68 -9.72 -4.11
N HIS A 92 3.02 -10.80 -3.69
CA HIS A 92 3.24 -12.13 -4.27
C HIS A 92 2.80 -12.18 -5.73
N LYS A 93 1.56 -11.79 -6.04
CA LYS A 93 1.08 -11.80 -7.42
C LYS A 93 1.85 -10.83 -8.31
N LEU A 94 2.24 -9.67 -7.78
CA LEU A 94 3.11 -8.72 -8.47
C LEU A 94 4.44 -9.37 -8.85
N SER A 95 5.14 -10.01 -7.89
CA SER A 95 6.41 -10.68 -8.19
C SER A 95 6.25 -11.86 -9.15
N VAL A 96 5.15 -12.62 -9.09
CA VAL A 96 4.94 -13.75 -10.00
C VAL A 96 4.58 -13.27 -11.40
N ALA A 97 3.74 -12.24 -11.54
CA ALA A 97 3.41 -11.65 -12.84
C ALA A 97 4.65 -11.05 -13.52
N ASP A 98 5.53 -10.42 -12.74
CA ASP A 98 6.83 -9.91 -13.17
C ASP A 98 7.73 -11.05 -13.71
N SER A 99 7.87 -12.14 -12.96
CA SER A 99 8.62 -13.32 -13.42
C SER A 99 8.01 -13.97 -14.66
N ILE A 100 6.67 -14.03 -14.76
CA ILE A 100 5.97 -14.54 -15.94
C ILE A 100 6.25 -13.65 -17.16
N ALA A 101 6.23 -12.33 -17.00
CA ALA A 101 6.56 -11.40 -18.08
C ALA A 101 8.00 -11.61 -18.55
N ASP A 102 8.96 -11.70 -17.63
CA ASP A 102 10.37 -11.96 -17.94
C ASP A 102 10.58 -13.32 -18.64
N ASP A 103 9.91 -14.38 -18.20
CA ASP A 103 10.02 -15.70 -18.80
C ASP A 103 9.44 -15.75 -20.22
N VAL A 104 8.35 -15.02 -20.47
CA VAL A 104 7.80 -14.89 -21.84
C VAL A 104 8.70 -14.04 -22.71
N ALA A 105 9.17 -12.91 -22.20
CA ALA A 105 9.97 -11.96 -22.96
C ALA A 105 11.35 -12.53 -23.33
N SER A 106 11.92 -13.36 -22.45
CA SER A 106 13.16 -14.11 -22.72
C SER A 106 12.98 -15.40 -23.52
N GLY A 107 11.75 -15.74 -23.93
CA GLY A 107 11.44 -16.95 -24.70
C GLY A 107 11.51 -18.27 -23.91
N ARG A 108 11.71 -18.23 -22.58
CA ARG A 108 11.66 -19.42 -21.71
C ARG A 108 10.24 -19.99 -21.59
N MET A 109 9.23 -19.15 -21.80
CA MET A 109 7.82 -19.52 -21.78
C MET A 109 7.11 -18.96 -23.02
N SER A 110 6.23 -19.76 -23.63
CA SER A 110 5.39 -19.27 -24.74
C SER A 110 4.30 -18.33 -24.25
N VAL A 111 3.78 -17.46 -25.12
CA VAL A 111 2.67 -16.54 -24.81
C VAL A 111 1.43 -17.28 -24.28
N ALA A 112 1.11 -18.45 -24.86
CA ALA A 112 -0.03 -19.27 -24.41
C ALA A 112 0.17 -19.87 -23.01
N GLN A 113 1.39 -20.32 -22.70
CA GLN A 113 1.75 -20.77 -21.35
C GLN A 113 1.70 -19.61 -20.36
N GLY A 114 2.17 -18.42 -20.75
CA GLY A 114 2.07 -17.20 -19.95
C GLY A 114 0.62 -16.86 -19.60
N HIS A 115 -0.29 -16.85 -20.58
CA HIS A 115 -1.72 -16.64 -20.35
C HIS A 115 -2.30 -17.64 -19.34
N THR A 116 -1.90 -18.91 -19.46
CA THR A 116 -2.35 -19.98 -18.55
C THR A 116 -1.80 -19.78 -17.13
N ALA A 117 -0.51 -19.43 -17.00
CA ALA A 117 0.14 -19.17 -15.72
C ALA A 117 -0.48 -17.97 -15.00
N LEU A 118 -0.77 -16.90 -15.75
CA LEU A 118 -1.48 -15.73 -15.26
C LEU A 118 -2.86 -16.10 -14.72
N ARG A 119 -3.68 -16.84 -15.47
CA ARG A 119 -5.02 -17.27 -15.00
C ARG A 119 -4.98 -18.10 -13.71
N GLN A 120 -3.89 -18.82 -13.43
CA GLN A 120 -3.74 -19.56 -12.18
C GLN A 120 -3.57 -18.64 -10.95
N LEU A 121 -3.12 -17.39 -11.13
CA LEU A 121 -3.01 -16.40 -10.06
C LEU A 121 -4.36 -15.87 -9.57
N ASP A 122 -5.45 -16.03 -10.34
CA ASP A 122 -6.76 -15.46 -10.02
C ASP A 122 -7.61 -16.35 -9.12
N ARG A 123 -7.04 -17.45 -8.61
CA ARG A 123 -7.75 -18.35 -7.71
C ARG A 123 -8.21 -17.61 -6.45
N PRO A 124 -9.49 -17.78 -6.03
CA PRO A 124 -10.00 -17.11 -4.86
C PRO A 124 -9.27 -17.60 -3.60
N PRO A 125 -9.04 -16.72 -2.62
CA PRO A 125 -8.35 -17.09 -1.40
C PRO A 125 -9.18 -18.10 -0.58
N GLY A 126 -8.51 -19.14 -0.09
CA GLY A 126 -9.13 -20.13 0.79
C GLY A 126 -9.52 -19.57 2.16
N ARG A 127 -10.36 -20.31 2.90
CA ARG A 127 -10.84 -19.92 4.26
C ARG A 127 -9.70 -19.65 5.24
N ARG A 128 -8.61 -20.43 5.18
CA ARG A 128 -7.42 -20.23 6.02
C ARG A 128 -6.76 -18.86 5.75
N TRP A 129 -6.67 -18.46 4.49
CA TRP A 129 -6.09 -17.16 4.13
C TRP A 129 -6.96 -16.00 4.61
N LYS A 130 -8.29 -16.15 4.51
CA LYS A 130 -9.24 -15.20 5.08
C LYS A 130 -9.05 -15.06 6.60
N ALA A 131 -8.98 -16.18 7.34
CA ALA A 131 -8.72 -16.13 8.78
C ALA A 131 -7.37 -15.47 9.11
N MET A 132 -6.31 -15.75 8.33
CA MET A 132 -5.02 -15.09 8.49
C MET A 132 -5.10 -13.58 8.23
N GLN A 133 -5.90 -13.12 7.27
CA GLN A 133 -6.13 -11.69 7.06
C GLN A 133 -6.77 -11.03 8.29
N VAL A 134 -7.80 -11.63 8.90
CA VAL A 134 -8.40 -11.11 10.15
C VAL A 134 -7.35 -11.00 11.25
N LEU A 135 -6.57 -12.06 11.45
CA LEU A 135 -5.48 -12.05 12.42
C LEU A 135 -4.45 -10.96 12.09
N GLY A 136 -4.15 -10.75 10.80
CA GLY A 136 -3.28 -9.67 10.33
C GLY A 136 -3.76 -8.29 10.75
N PHE A 137 -5.07 -8.00 10.66
CA PHE A 137 -5.61 -6.72 11.15
C PHE A 137 -5.41 -6.56 12.67
N GLY A 138 -5.69 -7.62 13.44
CA GLY A 138 -5.45 -7.60 14.89
C GLY A 138 -3.97 -7.41 15.24
N LEU A 139 -3.06 -8.13 14.58
CA LEU A 139 -1.62 -8.03 14.80
C LEU A 139 -1.06 -6.66 14.37
N ALA A 140 -1.57 -6.08 13.28
CA ALA A 140 -1.18 -4.73 12.87
C ALA A 140 -1.60 -3.69 13.91
N ALA A 141 -2.84 -3.78 14.41
CA ALA A 141 -3.32 -2.91 15.48
C ALA A 141 -2.53 -3.08 16.78
N LEU A 142 -2.22 -4.33 17.18
CA LEU A 142 -1.38 -4.65 18.33
C LEU A 142 0.01 -4.01 18.18
N GLY A 143 0.64 -4.25 17.04
CA GLY A 143 1.98 -3.77 16.75
C GLY A 143 2.07 -2.25 16.76
N VAL A 144 1.10 -1.55 16.13
CA VAL A 144 1.09 -0.08 16.09
C VAL A 144 0.75 0.53 17.45
N ALA A 145 -0.20 -0.05 18.20
CA ALA A 145 -0.52 0.41 19.55
C ALA A 145 0.67 0.26 20.51
N GLY A 146 1.38 -0.88 20.43
CA GLY A 146 2.60 -1.12 21.20
C GLY A 146 3.78 -0.25 20.77
N LEU A 147 3.91 0.03 19.47
CA LEU A 147 4.91 0.96 18.92
C LEU A 147 4.73 2.39 19.46
N TRP A 148 3.48 2.82 19.69
CA TRP A 148 3.17 4.09 20.34
C TRP A 148 3.26 4.06 21.86
N ARG A 149 3.69 2.94 22.44
CA ARG A 149 3.89 2.71 23.87
C ARG A 149 2.62 2.93 24.69
N LEU A 150 1.46 2.61 24.12
CA LEU A 150 0.16 2.75 24.78
C LEU A 150 0.03 1.78 25.99
N PRO A 151 -0.83 2.09 26.98
CA PRO A 151 -1.14 1.16 28.06
C PRO A 151 -1.61 -0.21 27.56
N TRP A 152 -1.44 -1.26 28.37
CA TRP A 152 -1.81 -2.62 27.97
C TRP A 152 -3.29 -2.76 27.60
N LEU A 153 -4.16 -2.03 28.29
CA LEU A 153 -5.59 -2.00 27.97
C LEU A 153 -5.84 -1.39 26.59
N ASP A 154 -5.19 -0.28 26.26
CA ASP A 154 -5.27 0.36 24.96
C ASP A 154 -4.77 -0.57 23.83
N ILE A 155 -3.66 -1.28 24.06
CA ILE A 155 -3.13 -2.27 23.11
C ILE A 155 -4.13 -3.40 22.90
N ALA A 156 -4.67 -3.98 23.98
CA ALA A 156 -5.65 -5.06 23.92
C ALA A 156 -6.94 -4.62 23.21
N THR A 157 -7.41 -3.41 23.52
CA THR A 157 -8.61 -2.82 22.91
C THR A 157 -8.41 -2.56 21.42
N ALA A 158 -7.28 -1.95 21.03
CA ALA A 158 -6.95 -1.73 19.62
C ALA A 158 -6.83 -3.06 18.85
N THR A 159 -6.24 -4.09 19.47
CA THR A 159 -6.12 -5.43 18.89
C THR A 159 -7.50 -6.06 18.65
N ALA A 160 -8.38 -6.01 19.65
CA ALA A 160 -9.73 -6.54 19.55
C ALA A 160 -10.54 -5.82 18.44
N ILE A 161 -10.47 -4.49 18.40
CA ILE A 161 -11.10 -3.70 17.33
C ILE A 161 -10.50 -4.06 15.96
N GLY A 162 -9.18 -4.23 15.86
CA GLY A 162 -8.52 -4.66 14.62
C GLY A 162 -9.06 -6.00 14.12
N LEU A 163 -9.22 -6.99 14.99
CA LEU A 163 -9.84 -8.27 14.64
C LEU A 163 -11.29 -8.10 14.14
N LEU A 164 -12.08 -7.25 14.80
CA LEU A 164 -13.46 -6.95 14.40
C LEU A 164 -13.51 -6.26 13.03
N ILE A 165 -12.61 -5.31 12.76
CA ILE A 165 -12.48 -4.66 11.45
C ILE A 165 -12.08 -5.69 10.38
N GLY A 166 -11.13 -6.57 10.67
CA GLY A 166 -10.73 -7.65 9.76
C GLY A 166 -11.87 -8.62 9.44
N ALA A 167 -12.80 -8.84 10.38
CA ALA A 167 -14.01 -9.62 10.13
C ALA A 167 -15.03 -8.83 9.32
N LEU A 168 -15.21 -7.55 9.63
CA LEU A 168 -16.09 -6.63 8.91
C LEU A 168 -15.70 -6.54 7.43
N THR A 169 -14.41 -6.38 7.12
CA THR A 169 -13.92 -6.29 5.73
C THR A 169 -14.29 -7.52 4.91
N GLN A 170 -14.16 -8.72 5.46
CA GLN A 170 -14.59 -9.95 4.78
C GLN A 170 -16.08 -10.00 4.50
N LEU A 171 -16.91 -9.46 5.40
CA LEU A 171 -18.36 -9.41 5.21
C LEU A 171 -18.74 -8.39 4.15
N THR A 172 -18.12 -7.20 4.18
CA THR A 172 -18.41 -6.11 3.24
C THR A 172 -17.91 -6.38 1.82
N ASP A 173 -16.83 -7.16 1.65
CA ASP A 173 -16.25 -7.51 0.35
C ASP A 173 -17.24 -8.25 -0.58
N THR A 174 -18.27 -8.88 -0.02
CA THR A 174 -19.28 -9.61 -0.80
C THR A 174 -20.38 -8.72 -1.39
N ARG A 175 -20.51 -7.47 -0.95
CA ARG A 175 -21.61 -6.57 -1.33
C ARG A 175 -21.07 -5.20 -1.78
N PRO A 176 -21.25 -4.79 -3.06
CA PRO A 176 -20.68 -3.54 -3.59
C PRO A 176 -21.00 -2.29 -2.77
N ALA A 177 -22.26 -2.10 -2.38
CA ALA A 177 -22.68 -0.96 -1.56
C ALA A 177 -22.03 -0.95 -0.16
N ALA A 178 -21.87 -2.14 0.45
CA ALA A 178 -21.22 -2.25 1.75
C ALA A 178 -19.71 -2.01 1.66
N LYS A 179 -19.08 -2.39 0.55
CA LYS A 179 -17.66 -2.12 0.29
C LYS A 179 -17.38 -0.62 0.21
N GLU A 180 -18.26 0.15 -0.43
CA GLU A 180 -18.10 1.61 -0.56
C GLU A 180 -18.13 2.34 0.80
N ALA A 181 -18.96 1.87 1.73
CA ALA A 181 -19.11 2.41 3.08
C ALA A 181 -18.19 1.73 4.13
N SER A 182 -17.39 0.73 3.73
CA SER A 182 -16.64 -0.13 4.65
C SER A 182 -15.70 0.64 5.58
N GLU A 183 -15.00 1.65 5.06
CA GLU A 183 -14.09 2.51 5.82
C GLU A 183 -14.84 3.29 6.92
N ALA A 184 -15.99 3.89 6.58
CA ALA A 184 -16.81 4.62 7.54
C ALA A 184 -17.42 3.68 8.59
N LEU A 185 -17.89 2.50 8.18
CA LEU A 185 -18.41 1.47 9.10
C LEU A 185 -17.33 0.95 10.05
N ALA A 186 -16.11 0.75 9.56
CA ALA A 186 -14.98 0.31 10.37
C ALA A 186 -14.60 1.37 11.42
N ALA A 187 -14.54 2.64 11.03
CA ALA A 187 -14.26 3.72 11.97
C ALA A 187 -15.39 3.96 12.98
N LEU A 188 -16.65 3.79 12.55
CA LEU A 188 -17.81 3.80 13.44
C LEU A 188 -17.73 2.68 14.49
N LEU A 189 -17.46 1.45 14.04
CA LEU A 189 -17.26 0.30 14.91
C LEU A 189 -16.12 0.53 15.90
N ALA A 190 -14.98 1.02 15.42
CA ALA A 190 -13.82 1.32 16.26
C ALA A 190 -14.16 2.35 17.34
N GLY A 191 -14.81 3.45 16.97
CA GLY A 191 -15.21 4.49 17.91
C GLY A 191 -16.21 4.01 18.96
N ILE A 192 -17.23 3.23 18.56
CA ILE A 192 -18.23 2.70 19.49
C ILE A 192 -17.58 1.75 20.49
N VAL A 193 -16.80 0.77 20.02
CA VAL A 193 -16.15 -0.21 20.89
C VAL A 193 -15.16 0.48 21.83
N ALA A 194 -14.35 1.41 21.32
CA ALA A 194 -13.42 2.15 22.16
C ALA A 194 -14.14 3.03 23.20
N ALA A 195 -15.25 3.68 22.84
CA ALA A 195 -16.05 4.46 23.77
C ALA A 195 -16.69 3.59 24.88
N LEU A 196 -17.19 2.41 24.53
CA LEU A 196 -17.75 1.45 25.50
C LEU A 196 -16.69 1.00 26.51
N VAL A 197 -15.49 0.62 26.03
CA VAL A 197 -14.39 0.23 26.94
C VAL A 197 -13.94 1.42 27.80
N ALA A 198 -13.81 2.61 27.23
CA ALA A 198 -13.43 3.82 27.96
C ALA A 198 -14.46 4.26 29.02
N THR A 199 -15.73 3.87 28.85
CA THR A 199 -16.81 4.21 29.78
C THR A 199 -16.97 3.15 30.88
N PHE A 200 -16.94 1.87 30.52
CA PHE A 200 -17.30 0.78 31.44
C PHE A 200 -16.11 0.00 32.02
N VAL A 201 -14.92 0.09 31.44
CA VAL A 201 -13.76 -0.72 31.87
C VAL A 201 -12.71 0.16 32.55
N ALA A 202 -12.06 1.05 31.80
CA ALA A 202 -11.10 2.01 32.35
C ALA A 202 -10.78 3.11 31.32
N PRO A 203 -10.18 4.24 31.74
CA PRO A 203 -9.81 5.31 30.83
C PRO A 203 -8.85 4.86 29.72
N LEU A 204 -9.06 5.35 28.48
CA LEU A 204 -8.24 5.04 27.31
C LEU A 204 -7.62 6.29 26.67
N ASN A 205 -6.54 6.11 25.92
CA ASN A 205 -6.13 7.08 24.90
C ASN A 205 -7.07 6.96 23.68
N LEU A 206 -8.33 7.38 23.81
CA LEU A 206 -9.42 7.08 22.86
C LEU A 206 -9.03 7.26 21.38
N ASN A 207 -8.51 8.43 20.99
CA ASN A 207 -8.10 8.69 19.60
C ASN A 207 -6.93 7.81 19.16
N SER A 208 -5.95 7.54 20.03
CA SER A 208 -4.83 6.66 19.70
C SER A 208 -5.28 5.22 19.49
N VAL A 209 -6.21 4.71 20.30
CA VAL A 209 -6.80 3.38 20.16
C VAL A 209 -7.57 3.26 18.85
N ILE A 210 -8.43 4.24 18.54
CA ILE A 210 -9.19 4.28 17.29
C ILE A 210 -8.24 4.27 16.09
N ILE A 211 -7.25 5.18 16.05
CA ILE A 211 -6.33 5.28 14.91
C ILE A 211 -5.46 4.01 14.79
N ALA A 212 -4.96 3.45 15.88
CA ALA A 212 -4.16 2.23 15.86
C ALA A 212 -4.97 1.04 15.33
N SER A 213 -6.24 0.92 15.71
CA SER A 213 -7.13 -0.14 15.21
C SER A 213 -7.45 -0.02 13.72
N LEU A 214 -7.49 1.20 13.19
CA LEU A 214 -7.78 1.50 11.78
C LEU A 214 -6.54 1.49 10.89
N VAL A 215 -5.36 1.15 11.42
CA VAL A 215 -4.08 1.38 10.74
C VAL A 215 -3.97 0.72 9.37
N VAL A 216 -4.62 -0.42 9.17
CA VAL A 216 -4.64 -1.16 7.90
C VAL A 216 -5.48 -0.45 6.83
N LEU A 217 -6.51 0.30 7.24
CA LEU A 217 -7.38 1.06 6.35
C LEU A 217 -6.83 2.46 6.04
N LEU A 218 -5.78 2.90 6.75
CA LEU A 218 -5.17 4.20 6.51
C LEU A 218 -4.49 4.20 5.13
N PRO A 219 -4.72 5.23 4.31
CA PRO A 219 -4.25 5.26 2.94
C PRO A 219 -2.77 5.69 2.86
N GLY A 220 -1.92 5.18 3.76
CA GLY A 220 -0.50 5.53 3.80
C GLY A 220 0.21 5.18 2.49
N MET A 221 -0.08 3.99 1.94
CA MET A 221 0.46 3.56 0.64
C MET A 221 -0.04 4.41 -0.52
N ALA A 222 -1.33 4.75 -0.54
CA ALA A 222 -1.91 5.58 -1.60
C ALA A 222 -1.30 6.98 -1.58
N LEU A 223 -1.09 7.58 -0.40
CA LEU A 223 -0.39 8.86 -0.23
C LEU A 223 1.06 8.77 -0.73
N THR A 224 1.81 7.75 -0.34
CA THR A 224 3.20 7.57 -0.79
C THR A 224 3.28 7.39 -2.30
N ASN A 225 2.41 6.55 -2.88
CA ASN A 225 2.39 6.31 -4.32
C ASN A 225 1.94 7.54 -5.10
N ALA A 226 0.95 8.28 -4.61
CA ALA A 226 0.50 9.53 -5.19
C ALA A 226 1.65 10.54 -5.28
N VAL A 227 2.36 10.72 -4.17
CA VAL A 227 3.56 11.57 -4.11
C VAL A 227 4.60 11.13 -5.13
N ASN A 228 4.95 9.84 -5.16
CA ASN A 228 5.94 9.31 -6.09
C ASN A 228 5.55 9.52 -7.57
N GLU A 229 4.26 9.45 -7.88
CA GLU A 229 3.74 9.67 -9.23
C GLU A 229 3.71 11.14 -9.62
N LEU A 230 3.35 12.03 -8.71
CA LEU A 230 3.44 13.47 -8.92
C LEU A 230 4.89 13.88 -9.18
N THR A 231 5.84 13.40 -8.36
CA THR A 231 7.26 13.73 -8.54
C THR A 231 7.85 13.17 -9.83
N SER A 232 7.29 12.06 -10.33
CA SER A 232 7.71 11.41 -11.58
C SER A 232 6.87 11.88 -12.78
N GLN A 233 6.13 12.98 -12.64
CA GLN A 233 5.33 13.60 -13.72
C GLN A 233 4.16 12.76 -14.26
N HIS A 234 3.75 11.70 -13.56
CA HIS A 234 2.49 10.99 -13.82
C HIS A 234 1.33 11.72 -13.11
N TRP A 235 1.08 12.97 -13.50
CA TRP A 235 0.22 13.91 -12.80
C TRP A 235 -1.21 13.40 -12.59
N VAL A 236 -1.84 12.86 -13.64
CA VAL A 236 -3.23 12.37 -13.58
C VAL A 236 -3.34 11.24 -12.56
N SER A 237 -2.40 10.29 -12.58
CA SER A 237 -2.42 9.17 -11.64
C SER A 237 -2.12 9.61 -10.21
N GLY A 238 -1.13 10.48 -10.04
CA GLY A 238 -0.76 11.04 -8.74
C GLY A 238 -1.91 11.80 -8.08
N VAL A 239 -2.58 12.71 -8.80
CA VAL A 239 -3.73 13.47 -8.30
C VAL A 239 -4.91 12.54 -7.98
N ALA A 240 -5.21 11.56 -8.84
CA ALA A 240 -6.31 10.63 -8.60
C ALA A 240 -6.08 9.75 -7.36
N ARG A 241 -4.86 9.24 -7.14
CA ARG A 241 -4.51 8.48 -5.92
C ARG A 241 -4.55 9.35 -4.67
N PHE A 242 -4.07 10.59 -4.77
CA PHE A 242 -4.13 11.55 -3.68
C PHE A 242 -5.58 11.85 -3.29
N ALA A 243 -6.43 12.15 -4.26
CA ALA A 243 -7.86 12.39 -4.04
C ALA A 243 -8.53 11.17 -3.39
N GLY A 244 -8.26 9.96 -3.88
CA GLY A 244 -8.75 8.72 -3.27
C GLY A 244 -8.31 8.56 -1.81
N ALA A 245 -7.05 8.83 -1.49
CA ALA A 245 -6.54 8.80 -0.12
C ALA A 245 -7.24 9.82 0.80
N VAL A 246 -7.49 11.04 0.29
CA VAL A 246 -8.25 12.07 1.02
C VAL A 246 -9.68 11.59 1.27
N THR A 247 -10.34 10.99 0.28
CA THR A 247 -11.68 10.41 0.44
C THR A 247 -11.72 9.32 1.52
N THR A 248 -10.75 8.41 1.55
CA THR A 248 -10.64 7.39 2.60
C THR A 248 -10.48 8.02 3.98
N ILE A 249 -9.59 9.01 4.13
CA ILE A 249 -9.39 9.74 5.38
C ILE A 249 -10.69 10.43 5.83
N LEU A 250 -11.45 11.04 4.92
CA LEU A 250 -12.75 11.65 5.22
C LEU A 250 -13.77 10.62 5.69
N LYS A 251 -13.90 9.48 5.00
CA LYS A 251 -14.81 8.39 5.39
C LYS A 251 -14.48 7.86 6.79
N LEU A 252 -13.20 7.63 7.09
CA LEU A 252 -12.74 7.21 8.41
C LEU A 252 -13.06 8.27 9.47
N THR A 253 -12.81 9.55 9.17
CA THR A 253 -13.12 10.67 10.09
C THR A 253 -14.61 10.75 10.38
N VAL A 254 -15.45 10.68 9.35
CA VAL A 254 -16.92 10.71 9.49
C VAL A 254 -17.40 9.55 10.38
N GLY A 255 -16.93 8.32 10.14
CA GLY A 255 -17.30 7.17 10.95
C GLY A 255 -16.93 7.34 12.43
N ALA A 256 -15.69 7.78 12.71
CA ALA A 256 -15.21 8.01 14.07
C ALA A 256 -15.95 9.17 14.77
N VAL A 257 -16.27 10.26 14.07
CA VAL A 257 -17.03 11.38 14.63
C VAL A 257 -18.46 10.95 14.96
N ILE A 258 -19.14 10.24 14.05
CA ILE A 258 -20.48 9.70 14.30
C ILE A 258 -20.47 8.80 15.54
N ALA A 259 -19.44 7.96 15.71
CA ALA A 259 -19.32 7.10 16.88
C ALA A 259 -19.26 7.90 18.19
N VAL A 260 -18.45 8.96 18.23
CA VAL A 260 -18.31 9.83 19.41
C VAL A 260 -19.61 10.57 19.70
N THR A 261 -20.27 11.11 18.66
CA THR A 261 -21.56 11.78 18.81
C THR A 261 -22.64 10.83 19.32
N LEU A 262 -22.72 9.61 18.80
CA LEU A 262 -23.65 8.59 19.29
C LEU A 262 -23.37 8.20 20.74
N ALA A 263 -22.10 8.05 21.12
CA ALA A 263 -21.73 7.78 22.50
C ALA A 263 -22.21 8.90 23.44
N GLN A 264 -22.04 10.16 23.07
CA GLN A 264 -22.53 11.31 23.82
C GLN A 264 -24.05 11.34 23.93
N LEU A 265 -24.77 11.07 22.83
CA LEU A 265 -26.24 11.01 22.82
C LEU A 265 -26.79 9.89 23.71
N LEU A 266 -26.07 8.78 23.82
CA LEU A 266 -26.39 7.68 24.74
C LEU A 266 -25.96 7.94 26.18
N GLY A 267 -25.39 9.11 26.49
CA GLY A 267 -24.92 9.48 27.82
C GLY A 267 -23.63 8.78 28.25
N LEU A 268 -22.89 8.16 27.32
CA LEU A 268 -21.59 7.57 27.61
C LEU A 268 -20.56 8.68 27.80
N GLN A 269 -19.88 8.68 28.95
CA GLN A 269 -18.79 9.60 29.26
C GLN A 269 -17.46 8.85 29.24
N PRO A 270 -16.85 8.64 28.06
CA PRO A 270 -15.60 7.92 27.96
C PRO A 270 -14.51 8.69 28.68
N LEU A 271 -13.89 8.05 29.68
CA LEU A 271 -12.76 8.66 30.38
C LEU A 271 -11.53 8.61 29.48
N VAL A 272 -10.90 9.76 29.27
CA VAL A 272 -9.70 9.87 28.43
C VAL A 272 -8.48 10.04 29.32
N HIS A 273 -7.50 9.16 29.15
CA HIS A 273 -6.22 9.27 29.85
C HIS A 273 -5.06 9.19 28.86
N ALA A 274 -4.31 10.29 28.76
CA ALA A 274 -3.18 10.39 27.86
C ALA A 274 -1.88 9.90 28.54
N SER A 275 -1.59 8.60 28.45
CA SER A 275 -0.35 8.04 29.01
C SER A 275 0.39 7.12 28.02
N ARG A 276 1.72 7.05 28.17
CA ARG A 276 2.61 6.19 27.37
C ARG A 276 3.60 5.43 28.27
N PRO A 277 3.12 4.46 29.08
CA PRO A 277 3.91 3.90 30.18
C PRO A 277 4.89 2.80 29.77
N GLN A 278 4.75 2.22 28.56
CA GLN A 278 5.47 0.99 28.21
C GLN A 278 6.96 1.22 28.04
N ALA A 279 7.77 0.22 28.34
CA ALA A 279 9.22 0.30 28.16
C ALA A 279 9.63 0.26 26.67
N VAL A 280 10.86 0.69 26.39
CA VAL A 280 11.42 0.73 25.01
C VAL A 280 11.47 -0.67 24.36
N TRP A 281 11.62 -1.75 25.15
CA TRP A 281 11.60 -3.10 24.57
C TRP A 281 10.25 -3.46 23.95
N VAL A 282 9.13 -2.91 24.48
CA VAL A 282 7.78 -3.12 23.93
C VAL A 282 7.65 -2.44 22.58
N GLU A 283 8.26 -1.26 22.40
CA GLU A 283 8.29 -0.53 21.12
C GLU A 283 8.92 -1.41 20.02
N TRP A 284 10.10 -1.97 20.28
CA TRP A 284 10.82 -2.82 19.32
C TRP A 284 10.17 -4.19 19.10
N SER A 285 9.64 -4.84 20.14
CA SER A 285 8.91 -6.10 19.96
C SER A 285 7.63 -5.89 19.15
N SER A 286 6.93 -4.78 19.40
CA SER A 286 5.70 -4.43 18.67
C SER A 286 5.98 -4.02 17.23
N LEU A 287 7.13 -3.39 16.96
CA LEU A 287 7.61 -3.14 15.60
C LEU A 287 7.76 -4.44 14.80
N LEU A 288 8.34 -5.48 15.40
CA LEU A 288 8.49 -6.79 14.74
C LEU A 288 7.13 -7.43 14.44
N VAL A 289 6.18 -7.33 15.39
CA VAL A 289 4.81 -7.83 15.17
C VAL A 289 4.11 -7.03 14.07
N ALA A 290 4.23 -5.70 14.07
CA ALA A 290 3.68 -4.85 13.01
C ALA A 290 4.29 -5.18 11.64
N ALA A 291 5.61 -5.38 11.58
CA ALA A 291 6.33 -5.73 10.36
C ALA A 291 5.86 -7.07 9.79
N TYR A 292 5.68 -8.08 10.66
CA TYR A 292 5.10 -9.36 10.26
C TYR A 292 3.65 -9.21 9.77
N ALA A 293 2.83 -8.43 10.49
CA ALA A 293 1.44 -8.18 10.12
C ALA A 293 1.32 -7.50 8.74
N PHE A 294 2.14 -6.48 8.45
CA PHE A 294 2.15 -5.84 7.14
C PHE A 294 2.69 -6.76 6.03
N ALA A 295 3.69 -7.60 6.30
CA ALA A 295 4.14 -8.62 5.35
C ALA A 295 3.00 -9.59 4.96
N LEU A 296 2.20 -9.99 5.94
CA LEU A 296 1.02 -10.82 5.75
C LEU A 296 -0.09 -10.08 4.98
N LEU A 297 -0.41 -8.85 5.38
CA LEU A 297 -1.50 -8.04 4.80
C LEU A 297 -1.20 -7.60 3.36
N PHE A 298 0.06 -7.31 3.03
CA PHE A 298 0.50 -7.05 1.66
C PHE A 298 0.66 -8.31 0.80
N LYS A 299 0.29 -9.47 1.36
CA LYS A 299 0.32 -10.75 0.65
C LYS A 299 1.72 -11.03 0.09
N ALA A 300 2.78 -10.71 0.84
CA ALA A 300 4.13 -11.05 0.43
C ALA A 300 4.30 -12.57 0.35
N ASN A 301 5.25 -13.04 -0.46
CA ASN A 301 5.61 -14.45 -0.44
C ASN A 301 6.26 -14.77 0.93
N GLY A 302 5.98 -15.93 1.52
CA GLY A 302 6.57 -16.33 2.80
C GLY A 302 8.10 -16.33 2.81
N ARG A 303 8.73 -16.53 1.63
CA ARG A 303 10.18 -16.43 1.45
C ARG A 303 10.71 -15.00 1.50
N ASP A 304 9.86 -14.01 1.20
CA ASP A 304 10.22 -12.60 1.17
C ASP A 304 9.93 -11.89 2.51
N TYR A 305 9.31 -12.57 3.47
CA TYR A 305 9.01 -12.01 4.79
C TYR A 305 10.24 -11.43 5.50
N PRO A 306 11.41 -12.11 5.53
CA PRO A 306 12.60 -11.55 6.16
C PRO A 306 13.04 -10.22 5.54
N TRP A 307 12.96 -10.10 4.21
CA TRP A 307 13.32 -8.87 3.49
C TRP A 307 12.34 -7.74 3.77
N VAL A 308 11.04 -8.04 3.71
CA VAL A 308 9.96 -7.11 4.01
C VAL A 308 10.06 -6.60 5.44
N MET A 309 10.26 -7.51 6.41
CA MET A 309 10.37 -7.16 7.83
C MET A 309 11.65 -6.36 8.10
N ALA A 310 12.79 -6.74 7.54
CA ALA A 310 14.04 -6.00 7.67
C ALA A 310 13.90 -4.58 7.12
N ALA A 311 13.23 -4.40 5.97
CA ALA A 311 12.97 -3.09 5.39
C ALA A 311 12.06 -2.23 6.28
N SER A 312 10.99 -2.80 6.84
CA SER A 312 10.12 -2.12 7.81
C SER A 312 10.86 -1.68 9.07
N VAL A 313 11.68 -2.57 9.65
CA VAL A 313 12.46 -2.28 10.85
C VAL A 313 13.51 -1.21 10.57
N ALA A 314 14.26 -1.34 9.47
CA ALA A 314 15.26 -0.34 9.06
C ALA A 314 14.61 1.02 8.78
N GLY A 315 13.48 1.02 8.07
CA GLY A 315 12.72 2.24 7.78
C GLY A 315 12.30 2.99 9.03
N TYR A 316 11.75 2.27 10.01
CA TYR A 316 11.39 2.84 11.30
C TYR A 316 12.63 3.30 12.08
N ALA A 317 13.67 2.48 12.19
CA ALA A 317 14.88 2.78 12.95
C ALA A 317 15.58 4.05 12.42
N ILE A 318 15.74 4.17 11.09
CA ILE A 318 16.33 5.36 10.47
C ILE A 318 15.49 6.59 10.80
N ALA A 319 14.17 6.53 10.61
CA ALA A 319 13.30 7.66 10.89
C ALA A 319 13.27 8.03 12.38
N ARG A 320 13.33 7.04 13.26
CA ARG A 320 13.36 7.20 14.72
C ARG A 320 14.63 7.92 15.16
N PHE A 321 15.81 7.37 14.86
CA PHE A 321 17.09 7.89 15.35
C PHE A 321 17.49 9.19 14.66
N ALA A 322 17.31 9.30 13.34
CA ALA A 322 17.55 10.57 12.66
C ALA A 322 16.51 11.63 13.05
N GLY A 323 15.29 11.21 13.35
CA GLY A 323 14.24 12.10 13.86
C GLY A 323 14.57 12.67 15.24
N GLU A 324 15.21 11.89 16.11
CA GLU A 324 15.73 12.39 17.40
C GLU A 324 16.90 13.35 17.23
N ALA A 325 17.82 13.06 16.31
CA ALA A 325 19.02 13.86 16.12
C ALA A 325 18.76 15.20 15.40
N TRP A 326 17.90 15.20 14.37
CA TRP A 326 17.74 16.32 13.44
C TRP A 326 16.28 16.75 13.20
N GLY A 327 15.33 16.14 13.91
CA GLY A 327 13.90 16.44 13.78
C GLY A 327 13.14 15.47 12.87
N SER A 328 11.86 15.28 13.19
CA SER A 328 10.99 14.29 12.54
C SER A 328 10.97 14.36 11.01
N PRO A 329 10.86 15.53 10.35
CA PRO A 329 10.89 15.61 8.88
C PRO A 329 12.20 15.08 8.28
N VAL A 330 13.35 15.34 8.92
CA VAL A 330 14.66 14.85 8.46
C VAL A 330 14.74 13.33 8.59
N GLY A 331 14.21 12.76 9.68
CA GLY A 331 14.14 11.31 9.84
C GLY A 331 13.31 10.62 8.76
N ILE A 332 12.14 11.16 8.44
CA ILE A 332 11.28 10.67 7.36
C ILE A 332 11.98 10.77 6.01
N PHE A 333 12.63 11.91 5.74
CA PHE A 333 13.42 12.13 4.53
C PHE A 333 14.53 11.09 4.36
N LEU A 334 15.38 10.91 5.38
CA LEU A 334 16.50 9.97 5.33
C LEU A 334 16.04 8.53 5.20
N SER A 335 14.94 8.16 5.86
CA SER A 335 14.34 6.83 5.74
C SER A 335 13.83 6.57 4.33
N ALA A 336 13.02 7.50 3.77
CA ALA A 336 12.51 7.37 2.41
C ALA A 336 13.62 7.34 1.36
N MET A 337 14.67 8.16 1.53
CA MET A 337 15.86 8.15 0.67
C MET A 337 16.59 6.82 0.71
N SER A 338 16.91 6.33 1.91
CA SER A 338 17.66 5.09 2.10
C SER A 338 16.89 3.88 1.60
N LEU A 339 15.59 3.77 1.90
CA LEU A 339 14.75 2.66 1.47
C LEU A 339 14.49 2.67 -0.04
N THR A 340 14.43 3.84 -0.65
CA THR A 340 14.30 3.96 -2.11
C THR A 340 15.58 3.50 -2.80
N ALA A 341 16.74 3.99 -2.34
CA ALA A 341 18.03 3.55 -2.86
C ALA A 341 18.24 2.04 -2.66
N ALA A 342 17.93 1.52 -1.45
CA ALA A 342 18.02 0.10 -1.13
C ALA A 342 17.05 -0.75 -1.97
N GLY A 343 15.82 -0.30 -2.19
CA GLY A 343 14.86 -1.00 -3.04
C GLY A 343 15.29 -1.05 -4.51
N ASN A 344 15.84 0.05 -5.03
CA ASN A 344 16.39 0.08 -6.39
C ASN A 344 17.63 -0.84 -6.52
N LEU A 345 18.50 -0.86 -5.51
CA LEU A 345 19.67 -1.74 -5.47
C LEU A 345 19.25 -3.21 -5.36
N PHE A 346 18.29 -3.51 -4.49
CA PHE A 346 17.73 -4.85 -4.30
C PHE A 346 17.16 -5.39 -5.61
N GLY A 347 16.42 -4.57 -6.36
CA GLY A 347 15.91 -4.97 -7.67
C GLY A 347 17.00 -5.33 -8.68
N ARG A 348 18.12 -4.59 -8.66
CA ARG A 348 19.27 -4.87 -9.55
C ARG A 348 20.03 -6.14 -9.18
N LEU A 349 20.24 -6.39 -7.88
CA LEU A 349 21.06 -7.50 -7.41
C LEU A 349 20.26 -8.81 -7.30
N VAL A 350 19.05 -8.73 -6.74
CA VAL A 350 18.24 -9.91 -6.37
C VAL A 350 17.26 -10.30 -7.48
N HIS A 351 17.12 -9.49 -8.55
CA HIS A 351 16.20 -9.75 -9.67
C HIS A 351 14.76 -9.97 -9.19
N ARG A 352 14.32 -9.12 -8.26
CA ARG A 352 12.99 -9.13 -7.64
C ARG A 352 12.47 -7.69 -7.55
N PRO A 353 11.15 -7.45 -7.54
CA PRO A 353 10.63 -6.09 -7.49
C PRO A 353 11.15 -5.30 -6.28
N GLY A 354 11.81 -4.16 -6.51
CA GLY A 354 12.29 -3.26 -5.44
C GLY A 354 11.19 -2.72 -4.52
N ALA A 355 9.93 -2.83 -4.94
CA ALA A 355 8.74 -2.58 -4.11
C ALA A 355 8.69 -3.44 -2.84
N LEU A 356 9.29 -4.65 -2.83
CA LEU A 356 9.37 -5.51 -1.65
C LEU A 356 10.12 -4.85 -0.48
N ILE A 357 11.05 -3.92 -0.77
CA ILE A 357 11.78 -3.16 0.23
C ILE A 357 11.13 -1.80 0.47
N ARG A 358 10.83 -1.06 -0.61
CA ARG A 358 10.37 0.32 -0.51
C ARG A 358 9.01 0.47 0.16
N LEU A 359 8.02 -0.34 -0.25
CA LEU A 359 6.64 -0.16 0.23
C LEU A 359 6.49 -0.49 1.73
N PRO A 360 7.02 -1.63 2.25
CA PRO A 360 6.92 -1.95 3.67
C PRO A 360 7.81 -1.08 4.56
N GLY A 361 8.92 -0.57 4.03
CA GLY A 361 9.75 0.39 4.74
C GLY A 361 9.05 1.73 4.95
N ILE A 362 8.42 2.28 3.90
CA ILE A 362 7.77 3.60 3.96
C ILE A 362 6.45 3.57 4.75
N ILE A 363 5.66 2.48 4.70
CA ILE A 363 4.41 2.42 5.46
C ILE A 363 4.63 2.57 6.98
N MET A 364 5.79 2.13 7.49
CA MET A 364 6.16 2.28 8.90
C MET A 364 6.41 3.73 9.33
N LEU A 365 6.52 4.66 8.39
CA LEU A 365 6.56 6.10 8.68
C LEU A 365 5.16 6.66 9.02
N VAL A 366 4.13 5.81 8.89
CA VAL A 366 2.73 6.02 9.26
C VAL A 366 2.12 7.37 8.80
N PRO A 367 2.33 7.80 7.54
CA PRO A 367 1.84 9.11 7.07
C PRO A 367 0.31 9.23 7.17
N GLY A 368 -0.42 8.15 6.87
CA GLY A 368 -1.89 8.14 6.94
C GLY A 368 -2.43 8.36 8.37
N SER A 369 -1.69 7.94 9.41
CA SER A 369 -2.15 8.11 10.80
C SER A 369 -2.04 9.55 11.27
N ALA A 370 -1.01 10.27 10.80
CA ALA A 370 -0.86 11.69 11.08
C ALA A 370 -2.02 12.49 10.45
N SER A 371 -2.40 12.14 9.22
CA SER A 371 -3.54 12.77 8.53
C SER A 371 -4.86 12.53 9.25
N LEU A 372 -5.17 11.28 9.61
CA LEU A 372 -6.41 10.97 10.34
C LEU A 372 -6.42 11.64 11.73
N ARG A 373 -5.29 11.58 12.46
CA ARG A 373 -5.17 12.23 13.77
C ARG A 373 -5.49 13.71 13.69
N GLY A 374 -4.93 14.40 12.70
CA GLY A 374 -5.14 15.83 12.48
C GLY A 374 -6.59 16.21 12.23
N LEU A 375 -7.28 15.45 11.38
CA LEU A 375 -8.70 15.70 11.13
C LEU A 375 -9.56 15.39 12.35
N LEU A 376 -9.28 14.30 13.07
CA LEU A 376 -10.02 13.98 14.29
C LEU A 376 -9.84 15.07 15.36
N THR A 377 -8.64 15.59 15.57
CA THR A 377 -8.40 16.70 16.51
C THR A 377 -9.16 17.96 16.09
N MET A 378 -9.13 18.31 14.80
CA MET A 378 -9.82 19.49 14.29
C MET A 378 -11.34 19.40 14.47
N VAL A 379 -11.94 18.26 14.12
CA VAL A 379 -13.39 18.08 14.15
C VAL A 379 -13.92 17.89 15.56
N GLN A 380 -13.25 17.08 16.40
CA GLN A 380 -13.75 16.79 17.75
C GLN A 380 -13.54 17.95 18.72
N GLN A 381 -12.38 18.60 18.67
CA GLN A 381 -12.02 19.63 19.65
C GLN A 381 -12.46 21.04 19.23
N HIS A 382 -12.98 21.21 18.01
CA HIS A 382 -13.26 22.53 17.40
C HIS A 382 -12.05 23.48 17.47
N ASP A 383 -10.84 22.91 17.60
CA ASP A 383 -9.60 23.66 17.75
C ASP A 383 -8.94 23.84 16.39
N VAL A 384 -9.14 25.03 15.83
CA VAL A 384 -8.54 25.44 14.56
C VAL A 384 -7.01 25.46 14.65
N SER A 385 -6.44 25.78 15.82
CA SER A 385 -4.99 25.84 16.00
C SER A 385 -4.36 24.43 16.00
N GLY A 386 -4.98 23.48 16.71
CA GLY A 386 -4.64 22.06 16.65
C GLY A 386 -4.76 21.50 15.23
N GLY A 387 -5.85 21.82 14.52
CA GLY A 387 -6.05 21.44 13.11
C GLY A 387 -4.96 21.97 12.17
N GLN A 388 -4.58 23.23 12.30
CA GLN A 388 -3.48 23.84 11.53
C GLN A 388 -2.15 23.15 11.79
N SER A 389 -1.82 22.87 13.06
CA SER A 389 -0.57 22.18 13.41
C SER A 389 -0.48 20.78 12.79
N ALA A 390 -1.60 20.06 12.74
CA ALA A 390 -1.64 18.74 12.15
C ALA A 390 -1.59 18.78 10.61
N LEU A 391 -2.22 19.77 9.97
CA LEU A 391 -2.10 19.99 8.53
C LEU A 391 -0.66 20.33 8.12
N LEU A 392 0.03 21.16 8.92
CA LEU A 392 1.45 21.44 8.73
C LEU A 392 2.30 20.17 8.90
N ALA A 393 1.99 19.32 9.90
CA ALA A 393 2.69 18.05 10.09
C ALA A 393 2.53 17.12 8.88
N VAL A 394 1.31 16.97 8.35
CA VAL A 394 1.05 16.16 7.14
C VAL A 394 1.81 16.70 5.94
N THR A 395 1.78 18.02 5.73
CA THR A 395 2.51 18.68 4.63
C THR A 395 4.01 18.43 4.76
N ASN A 396 4.57 18.56 5.97
CA ASN A 396 5.99 18.27 6.22
C ASN A 396 6.36 16.81 5.97
N ILE A 397 5.50 15.86 6.37
CA ILE A 397 5.69 14.43 6.09
C ILE A 397 5.70 14.19 4.58
N VAL A 398 4.73 14.76 3.86
CA VAL A 398 4.63 14.63 2.39
C VAL A 398 5.85 15.22 1.70
N MET A 399 6.30 16.43 2.10
CA MET A 399 7.51 17.05 1.54
C MET A 399 8.77 16.24 1.82
N ALA A 400 8.91 15.70 3.03
CA ALA A 400 10.03 14.83 3.40
C ALA A 400 10.02 13.53 2.57
N LEU A 401 8.85 12.93 2.36
CA LEU A 401 8.69 11.75 1.51
C LEU A 401 9.02 12.05 0.04
N VAL A 402 8.49 13.16 -0.52
CA VAL A 402 8.81 13.66 -1.87
C VAL A 402 10.32 13.75 -2.05
N ALA A 403 10.97 14.51 -1.17
CA ALA A 403 12.41 14.73 -1.24
C ALA A 403 13.17 13.39 -1.10
N GLY A 404 12.80 12.57 -0.12
CA GLY A 404 13.47 11.29 0.11
C GLY A 404 13.38 10.36 -1.11
N LEU A 405 12.20 10.21 -1.70
CA LEU A 405 12.00 9.41 -2.91
C LEU A 405 12.84 9.92 -4.09
N LEU A 406 12.87 11.24 -4.30
CA LEU A 406 13.64 11.88 -5.37
C LEU A 406 15.15 11.65 -5.20
N PHE A 407 15.70 11.99 -4.04
CA PHE A 407 17.12 11.82 -3.76
C PHE A 407 17.54 10.34 -3.71
N GLY A 408 16.65 9.45 -3.27
CA GLY A 408 16.90 8.01 -3.29
C GLY A 408 17.05 7.45 -4.71
N ASN A 409 16.23 7.94 -5.66
CA ASN A 409 16.36 7.59 -7.08
C ASN A 409 17.63 8.17 -7.72
N LEU A 410 18.14 9.30 -7.23
CA LEU A 410 19.42 9.85 -7.69
C LEU A 410 20.62 9.02 -7.19
N LEU A 411 20.56 8.56 -5.93
CA LEU A 411 21.62 7.72 -5.33
C LEU A 411 21.76 6.37 -6.05
N VAL A 412 20.63 5.69 -6.25
CA VAL A 412 20.59 4.44 -7.00
C VAL A 412 19.43 4.53 -7.99
N PRO A 413 19.69 4.70 -9.29
CA PRO A 413 18.63 4.80 -10.28
C PRO A 413 17.79 3.52 -10.30
N ALA A 414 16.48 3.65 -10.53
CA ALA A 414 15.63 2.50 -10.76
C ALA A 414 16.18 1.64 -11.91
N ARG A 415 15.95 0.32 -11.86
CA ARG A 415 16.30 -0.58 -12.97
C ARG A 415 15.47 -0.15 -14.19
N LYS A 416 16.11 -0.03 -15.37
CA LYS A 416 15.41 0.36 -16.61
C LYS A 416 14.46 -0.74 -17.12
N ASN A 417 14.71 -1.99 -16.77
CA ASN A 417 13.90 -3.15 -17.13
C ASN A 417 13.59 -3.95 -15.85
N LEU A 418 12.30 -4.29 -15.67
CA LEU A 418 11.63 -5.03 -14.59
C LEU A 418 12.32 -5.11 -13.22
#